data_AF-A0A961H2S3-F1
#
_entry.id   AF-A0A961H2S3-F1
#
_cell.length_a   1.000
_cell.length_b   1.000
_cell.length_c   1.000
_cell.angle_alpha   90.00
_cell.angle_beta   90.00
_cell.angle_gamma   90.00
#
_symmetry.space_group_name_H-M   'P 1'
#
loop_
_entity.id
_entity.type
_entity.pdbx_description
1 polymer ?
#
loop_
_entity_poly.entity_id
_entity_poly.type
_entity_poly.pdbx_seq_one_letter_code
_entity_poly.pdbx_strand_id
1 'polypeptide(L)'
;MSEPPFARSRRKRVRHWLTLETTSGGLLVAAALIALVWANSPWRTGYFDLSKIVVGPSALHLDLSLASWATDGLLAIFFFVVGVELKHEFVAGSLRNMKEAAVPIFAAIGGMVLPAALYIGIVLVAGDPGALRGWAIPTATDIAFALAILAIFGRGLPTALRTFLLALAVVDDLLAIVIIAVFYTAGINILAFVLALAAIALFALAVRMRTPRWWILLPLAVVAWALMHDSGVHATIAGVLLGVVVPAKLLYDEPRPRTHHYEHAVRLWSAAVALPIFAFFAAGVSIVDAGGAGALFAQPVVTAIVVGLVVGKLVGVLATTALVTRFSALRLPESLNLRDLVPVGLLTGIGFTVSLLIAELSFPGAVQSDGAKIAILTATLIATVLAAATLRWDSHKAR
;
A
#
# COMPACT_ATOMS: atom_id res chain seq x y z
N MET A 1 -18.79 20.91 26.92
CA MET A 1 -20.02 20.09 26.93
C MET A 1 -19.65 18.62 26.78
N SER A 2 -19.79 17.84 27.83
CA SER A 2 -19.48 16.41 27.86
C SER A 2 -20.60 15.59 27.21
N GLU A 3 -20.31 14.89 26.10
CA GLU A 3 -21.27 13.98 25.46
C GLU A 3 -21.78 12.89 26.42
N PRO A 4 -23.06 12.46 26.29
CA PRO A 4 -23.69 11.49 27.18
C PRO A 4 -23.03 10.09 27.14
N PRO A 5 -23.11 9.30 28.23
CA PRO A 5 -22.40 8.01 28.37
C PRO A 5 -22.71 6.98 27.27
N PHE A 6 -23.94 6.97 26.75
CA PHE A 6 -24.36 6.09 25.65
C PHE A 6 -23.68 6.42 24.31
N ALA A 7 -23.44 7.70 24.02
CA ALA A 7 -22.72 8.12 22.82
C ALA A 7 -21.24 7.69 22.86
N ARG A 8 -20.61 7.71 24.05
CA ARG A 8 -19.25 7.20 24.27
C ARG A 8 -19.15 5.68 24.03
N SER A 9 -20.15 4.91 24.49
CA SER A 9 -20.23 3.45 24.27
C SER A 9 -20.39 3.09 22.79
N ARG A 10 -21.27 3.81 22.07
CA ARG A 10 -21.50 3.59 20.63
C ARG A 10 -20.30 4.00 19.79
N ARG A 11 -19.68 5.14 20.08
CA ARG A 11 -18.44 5.59 19.41
C ARG A 11 -17.27 4.63 19.63
N LYS A 12 -17.10 4.11 20.85
CA LYS A 12 -16.07 3.07 21.12
C LYS A 12 -16.34 1.78 20.35
N ARG A 13 -17.61 1.34 20.27
CA ARG A 13 -18.01 0.16 19.50
C ARG A 13 -17.79 0.33 17.99
N VAL A 14 -18.22 1.46 17.43
CA VAL A 14 -18.02 1.78 16.00
C VAL A 14 -16.54 1.90 15.68
N ARG A 15 -15.75 2.59 16.51
CA ARG A 15 -14.29 2.65 16.35
C ARG A 15 -13.65 1.26 16.39
N HIS A 16 -14.01 0.44 17.38
CA HIS A 16 -13.50 -0.93 17.48
C HIS A 16 -13.86 -1.78 16.25
N TRP A 17 -15.09 -1.65 15.76
CA TRP A 17 -15.58 -2.38 14.59
C TRP A 17 -14.90 -1.94 13.29
N LEU A 18 -14.62 -0.64 13.13
CA LEU A 18 -13.87 -0.09 12.00
C LEU A 18 -12.37 -0.39 12.06
N THR A 19 -11.81 -0.63 13.25
CA THR A 19 -10.39 -1.01 13.42
C THR A 19 -10.12 -2.49 13.17
N LEU A 20 -11.15 -3.32 13.01
CA LEU A 20 -10.98 -4.71 12.62
C LEU A 20 -10.48 -4.75 11.17
N GLU A 21 -9.37 -5.47 10.95
CA GLU A 21 -8.72 -5.61 9.63
C GLU A 21 -9.69 -6.09 8.55
N THR A 22 -10.67 -6.90 8.94
CA THR A 22 -11.73 -7.39 8.06
C THR A 22 -12.72 -6.30 7.62
N THR A 23 -13.02 -5.34 8.48
CA THR A 23 -13.96 -4.24 8.17
C THR A 23 -13.32 -3.24 7.24
N SER A 24 -12.04 -2.88 7.48
CA SER A 24 -11.29 -2.00 6.59
C SER A 24 -11.12 -2.61 5.19
N GLY A 25 -10.78 -3.91 5.11
CA GLY A 25 -10.73 -4.63 3.84
C GLY A 25 -12.09 -4.68 3.14
N GLY A 26 -13.18 -4.90 3.89
CA GLY A 26 -14.53 -4.88 3.34
C GLY A 26 -14.95 -3.52 2.78
N LEU A 27 -14.65 -2.42 3.48
CA LEU A 27 -14.93 -1.06 3.01
C LEU A 27 -14.15 -0.74 1.72
N LEU A 28 -12.89 -1.17 1.65
CA LEU A 28 -12.04 -0.98 0.50
C LEU A 28 -12.62 -1.67 -0.74
N VAL A 29 -12.99 -2.95 -0.61
CA VAL A 29 -13.61 -3.73 -1.69
C VAL A 29 -14.95 -3.12 -2.10
N ALA A 30 -15.78 -2.70 -1.12
CA ALA A 30 -17.06 -2.06 -1.42
C ALA A 30 -16.88 -0.77 -2.24
N ALA A 31 -15.92 0.09 -1.87
CA ALA A 31 -15.63 1.32 -2.60
C ALA A 31 -15.15 1.05 -4.04
N ALA A 32 -14.28 0.05 -4.21
CA ALA A 32 -13.79 -0.38 -5.52
C ALA A 32 -14.92 -0.93 -6.41
N LEU A 33 -15.82 -1.74 -5.84
CA LEU A 33 -16.98 -2.27 -6.56
C LEU A 33 -17.95 -1.16 -6.96
N ILE A 34 -18.21 -0.19 -6.08
CA ILE A 34 -19.05 0.96 -6.41
C ILE A 34 -18.43 1.75 -7.57
N ALA A 35 -17.12 2.00 -7.53
CA ALA A 35 -16.42 2.69 -8.61
C ALA A 35 -16.52 1.93 -9.94
N LEU A 36 -16.26 0.62 -9.93
CA LEU A 36 -16.33 -0.21 -11.13
C LEU A 36 -17.75 -0.27 -11.71
N VAL A 37 -18.77 -0.43 -10.86
CA VAL A 37 -20.18 -0.45 -11.29
C VAL A 37 -20.59 0.91 -11.86
N TRP A 38 -20.24 2.00 -11.18
CA TRP A 38 -20.63 3.34 -11.65
C TRP A 38 -19.91 3.71 -12.96
N ALA A 39 -18.59 3.47 -13.06
CA ALA A 39 -17.80 3.74 -14.25
C ALA A 39 -18.27 2.97 -15.51
N ASN A 40 -19.01 1.86 -15.33
CA ASN A 40 -19.55 1.05 -16.42
C ASN A 40 -21.08 1.14 -16.57
N SER A 41 -21.72 2.06 -15.83
CA SER A 41 -23.17 2.28 -15.88
C SER A 41 -23.58 3.34 -16.93
N PRO A 42 -24.88 3.50 -17.22
CA PRO A 42 -25.38 4.62 -18.02
C PRO A 42 -25.02 6.01 -17.44
N TRP A 43 -24.73 6.10 -16.13
CA TRP A 43 -24.34 7.33 -15.44
C TRP A 43 -22.82 7.52 -15.31
N ARG A 44 -22.02 6.80 -16.11
CA ARG A 44 -20.56 6.85 -16.06
C ARG A 44 -19.96 8.23 -16.27
N THR A 45 -20.60 9.08 -17.08
CA THR A 45 -20.17 10.47 -17.29
C THR A 45 -20.09 11.22 -15.96
N GLY A 46 -21.11 11.08 -15.10
CA GLY A 46 -21.12 11.69 -13.77
C GLY A 46 -19.99 11.22 -12.86
N TYR A 47 -19.55 9.97 -12.98
CA TYR A 47 -18.40 9.46 -12.23
C TYR A 47 -17.08 10.13 -12.67
N PHE A 48 -16.85 10.21 -13.98
CA PHE A 48 -15.63 10.85 -14.52
C PHE A 48 -15.65 12.38 -14.41
N ASP A 49 -16.83 13.00 -14.41
CA ASP A 49 -16.95 14.43 -14.15
C ASP A 49 -16.65 14.73 -12.68
N LEU A 50 -17.13 13.90 -11.76
CA LEU A 50 -16.81 13.98 -10.34
C LEU A 50 -15.30 13.88 -10.09
N SER A 51 -14.62 12.91 -10.72
CA SER A 51 -13.18 12.71 -10.50
C SER A 51 -12.34 13.90 -10.98
N LYS A 52 -12.81 14.63 -11.98
CA LYS A 52 -12.15 15.81 -12.57
C LYS A 52 -12.44 17.13 -11.84
N ILE A 53 -13.37 17.16 -10.87
CA ILE A 53 -13.65 18.38 -10.12
C ILE A 53 -12.36 18.86 -9.45
N VAL A 54 -11.95 20.08 -9.78
CA VAL A 54 -10.75 20.71 -9.24
C VAL A 54 -11.10 21.45 -7.97
N VAL A 55 -10.36 21.18 -6.90
CA VAL A 55 -10.52 21.81 -5.59
C VAL A 55 -9.19 22.41 -5.16
N GLY A 56 -9.17 23.73 -4.95
CA GLY A 56 -8.00 24.48 -4.48
C GLY A 56 -7.72 24.28 -2.98
N PRO A 57 -6.64 24.92 -2.45
CA PRO A 57 -6.42 26.35 -2.66
C PRO A 57 -5.38 26.70 -3.73
N SER A 58 -5.80 27.49 -4.72
CA SER A 58 -4.95 27.99 -5.82
C SER A 58 -3.75 28.81 -5.36
N ALA A 59 -3.87 29.51 -4.21
CA ALA A 59 -2.79 30.30 -3.61
C ALA A 59 -1.54 29.48 -3.23
N LEU A 60 -1.68 28.16 -3.10
CA LEU A 60 -0.59 27.23 -2.80
C LEU A 60 -0.20 26.35 -4.00
N HIS A 61 -0.66 26.70 -5.22
CA HIS A 61 -0.54 25.87 -6.42
C HIS A 61 -1.18 24.47 -6.27
N LEU A 62 -2.20 24.35 -5.40
CA LEU A 62 -2.91 23.10 -5.11
C LEU A 62 -4.22 22.97 -5.88
N ASP A 63 -4.23 23.29 -7.18
CA ASP A 63 -5.41 23.10 -8.05
C ASP A 63 -5.50 21.63 -8.48
N LEU A 64 -5.82 20.77 -7.51
CA LEU A 64 -5.86 19.32 -7.67
C LEU A 64 -7.28 18.84 -7.96
N SER A 65 -7.40 17.88 -8.88
CA SER A 65 -8.65 17.14 -9.09
C SER A 65 -9.02 16.33 -7.84
N LEU A 66 -10.28 15.96 -7.64
CA LEU A 66 -10.68 15.09 -6.52
C LEU A 66 -9.94 13.75 -6.55
N ALA A 67 -9.68 13.20 -7.75
CA ALA A 67 -8.83 12.02 -7.90
C ALA A 67 -7.40 12.30 -7.40
N SER A 68 -6.80 13.42 -7.79
CA SER A 68 -5.47 13.82 -7.32
C SER A 68 -5.43 14.08 -5.82
N TRP A 69 -6.47 14.65 -5.21
CA TRP A 69 -6.56 14.76 -3.75
C TRP A 69 -6.62 13.41 -3.05
N ALA A 70 -7.27 12.42 -3.67
CA ALA A 70 -7.31 11.06 -3.14
C ALA A 70 -5.93 10.38 -3.27
N THR A 71 -5.26 10.52 -4.40
CA THR A 71 -3.95 9.90 -4.68
C THR A 71 -2.80 10.59 -3.96
N ASP A 72 -2.71 11.92 -3.97
CA ASP A 72 -1.60 12.67 -3.38
C ASP A 72 -1.84 13.02 -1.91
N GLY A 73 -3.07 13.44 -1.57
CA GLY A 73 -3.43 13.94 -0.24
C GLY A 73 -3.81 12.83 0.73
N LEU A 74 -4.90 12.10 0.43
CA LEU A 74 -5.39 11.04 1.32
C LEU A 74 -4.40 9.89 1.44
N LEU A 75 -3.76 9.48 0.35
CA LEU A 75 -2.79 8.39 0.40
C LEU A 75 -1.53 8.76 1.20
N ALA A 76 -1.17 10.05 1.32
CA ALA A 76 -0.11 10.46 2.24
C ALA A 76 -0.41 10.14 3.71
N ILE A 77 -1.69 10.12 4.10
CA ILE A 77 -2.12 9.67 5.44
C ILE A 77 -1.87 8.17 5.61
N PHE A 78 -2.14 7.38 4.56
CA PHE A 78 -1.83 5.94 4.56
C PHE A 78 -0.33 5.71 4.68
N PHE A 79 0.47 6.38 3.87
CA PHE A 79 1.93 6.28 3.90
C PHE A 79 2.56 6.80 5.18
N PHE A 80 1.91 7.73 5.90
CA PHE A 80 2.31 8.10 7.26
C PHE A 80 2.19 6.93 8.23
N VAL A 81 1.08 6.18 8.19
CA VAL A 81 0.91 4.97 9.02
C VAL A 81 1.98 3.94 8.67
N VAL A 82 2.20 3.69 7.38
CA VAL A 82 3.28 2.79 6.90
C VAL A 82 4.65 3.26 7.41
N GLY A 83 4.96 4.56 7.36
CA GLY A 83 6.22 5.11 7.87
C GLY A 83 6.40 4.93 9.38
N VAL A 84 5.32 5.05 10.15
CA VAL A 84 5.32 4.80 11.60
C VAL A 84 5.52 3.31 11.91
N GLU A 85 4.84 2.42 11.19
CA GLU A 85 5.00 0.96 11.31
C GLU A 85 6.42 0.54 10.94
N LEU A 86 6.94 1.03 9.82
CA LEU A 86 8.31 0.81 9.37
C LEU A 86 9.32 1.20 10.44
N LYS A 87 9.14 2.40 11.04
CA LYS A 87 10.00 2.88 12.12
C LYS A 87 9.94 1.98 13.34
N HIS A 88 8.75 1.51 13.69
CA HIS A 88 8.58 0.59 14.80
C HIS A 88 9.27 -0.74 14.53
N GLU A 89 9.07 -1.34 13.36
CA GLU A 89 9.65 -2.61 12.97
C GLU A 89 11.18 -2.60 12.99
N PHE A 90 11.82 -1.53 12.49
CA PHE A 90 13.28 -1.39 12.51
C PHE A 90 13.88 -1.20 13.91
N VAL A 91 13.16 -0.50 14.80
CA VAL A 91 13.73 -0.09 16.10
C VAL A 91 13.35 -1.05 17.23
N ALA A 92 12.15 -1.59 17.18
CA ALA A 92 11.53 -2.34 18.27
C ALA A 92 10.81 -3.63 17.82
N GLY A 93 10.55 -3.81 16.52
CA GLY A 93 9.85 -4.98 15.99
C GLY A 93 10.77 -6.05 15.40
N SER A 94 10.22 -6.80 14.45
CA SER A 94 10.82 -8.01 13.87
C SER A 94 12.07 -7.72 13.02
N LEU A 95 12.16 -6.54 12.41
CA LEU A 95 13.30 -6.13 11.59
C LEU A 95 14.53 -5.70 12.40
N ARG A 96 14.40 -5.53 13.72
CA ARG A 96 15.53 -5.20 14.59
C ARG A 96 16.60 -6.30 14.60
N ASN A 97 16.18 -7.56 14.57
CA ASN A 97 17.08 -8.71 14.58
C ASN A 97 17.41 -9.13 13.15
N MET A 98 18.50 -8.59 12.58
CA MET A 98 18.86 -8.82 11.18
C MET A 98 18.97 -10.31 10.79
N LYS A 99 19.37 -11.19 11.73
CA LYS A 99 19.44 -12.65 11.47
C LYS A 99 18.06 -13.28 11.25
N GLU A 100 17.06 -12.83 12.01
CA GLU A 100 15.67 -13.33 11.92
C GLU A 100 14.92 -12.65 10.76
N ALA A 101 15.24 -11.38 10.49
CA ALA A 101 14.64 -10.56 9.45
C ALA A 101 15.21 -10.83 8.04
N ALA A 102 16.40 -11.42 7.93
CA ALA A 102 17.07 -11.59 6.65
C ALA A 102 16.24 -12.43 5.65
N VAL A 103 15.63 -13.53 6.09
CA VAL A 103 14.82 -14.37 5.19
C VAL A 103 13.61 -13.61 4.65
N PRO A 104 12.76 -12.95 5.48
CA PRO A 104 11.71 -12.05 4.99
C PRO A 104 12.20 -10.96 4.04
N ILE A 105 13.35 -10.31 4.33
CA ILE A 105 13.92 -9.25 3.50
C ILE A 105 14.31 -9.78 2.11
N PHE A 106 15.03 -10.90 2.04
CA PHE A 106 15.40 -11.47 0.75
C PHE A 106 14.17 -11.98 -0.02
N ALA A 107 13.20 -12.56 0.68
CA ALA A 107 11.95 -13.00 0.09
C ALA A 107 11.14 -11.82 -0.50
N ALA A 108 11.12 -10.67 0.17
CA ALA A 108 10.55 -9.42 -0.33
C ALA A 108 11.25 -8.96 -1.62
N ILE A 109 12.59 -8.84 -1.58
CA ILE A 109 13.39 -8.45 -2.76
C ILE A 109 13.12 -9.39 -3.96
N GLY A 110 13.16 -10.70 -3.74
CA GLY A 110 12.84 -11.68 -4.78
C GLY A 110 11.41 -11.60 -5.28
N GLY A 111 10.48 -11.32 -4.36
CA GLY A 111 9.07 -11.02 -4.62
C GLY A 111 8.84 -9.71 -5.37
N MET A 112 9.86 -8.88 -5.59
CA MET A 112 9.77 -7.68 -6.44
C MET A 112 10.54 -7.83 -7.74
N VAL A 113 11.74 -8.41 -7.68
CA VAL A 113 12.61 -8.58 -8.86
C VAL A 113 11.95 -9.52 -9.87
N LEU A 114 11.38 -10.65 -9.43
CA LEU A 114 10.80 -11.61 -10.37
C LEU A 114 9.54 -11.08 -11.08
N PRO A 115 8.54 -10.48 -10.40
CA PRO A 115 7.41 -9.84 -11.09
C PRO A 115 7.84 -8.78 -12.09
N ALA A 116 8.79 -7.91 -11.72
CA ALA A 116 9.32 -6.88 -12.61
C ALA A 116 9.97 -7.48 -13.86
N ALA A 117 10.81 -8.51 -13.69
CA ALA A 117 11.47 -9.20 -14.80
C ALA A 117 10.46 -9.90 -15.72
N LEU A 118 9.45 -10.57 -15.16
CA LEU A 118 8.38 -11.19 -15.94
C LEU A 118 7.57 -10.16 -16.72
N TYR A 119 7.22 -9.03 -16.09
CA TYR A 119 6.53 -7.93 -16.75
C TYR A 119 7.32 -7.41 -17.95
N ILE A 120 8.59 -7.08 -17.73
CA ILE A 120 9.47 -6.54 -18.79
C ILE A 120 9.59 -7.57 -19.92
N GLY A 121 9.84 -8.85 -19.59
CA GLY A 121 9.95 -9.91 -20.60
C GLY A 121 8.70 -10.04 -21.46
N ILE A 122 7.51 -10.06 -20.85
CA ILE A 122 6.23 -10.16 -21.58
C ILE A 122 6.01 -8.94 -22.48
N VAL A 123 6.24 -7.73 -21.95
CA VAL A 123 6.05 -6.49 -22.71
C VAL A 123 7.02 -6.37 -23.89
N LEU A 124 8.29 -6.79 -23.71
CA LEU A 124 9.28 -6.78 -24.78
C LEU A 124 8.93 -7.77 -25.89
N VAL A 125 8.50 -8.99 -25.55
CA VAL A 125 8.06 -9.99 -26.53
C VAL A 125 6.82 -9.53 -27.29
N ALA A 126 5.92 -8.81 -26.64
CA ALA A 126 4.72 -8.27 -27.25
C ALA A 126 4.97 -7.01 -28.10
N GLY A 127 6.16 -6.42 -28.05
CA GLY A 127 6.53 -5.27 -28.87
C GLY A 127 5.83 -3.95 -28.51
N ASP A 128 5.54 -3.72 -27.22
CA ASP A 128 4.96 -2.45 -26.72
C ASP A 128 5.95 -1.68 -25.80
N PRO A 129 6.90 -0.90 -26.37
CA PRO A 129 7.85 -0.14 -25.57
C PRO A 129 7.20 0.89 -24.63
N GLY A 130 6.00 1.37 -24.97
CA GLY A 130 5.26 2.35 -24.17
C GLY A 130 4.83 1.78 -22.82
N ALA A 131 4.52 0.47 -22.78
CA ALA A 131 4.17 -0.22 -21.55
C ALA A 131 5.36 -0.47 -20.60
N LEU A 132 6.62 -0.30 -21.03
CA LEU A 132 7.78 -0.57 -20.16
C LEU A 132 7.84 0.32 -18.90
N ARG A 133 7.20 1.49 -18.93
CA ARG A 133 7.09 2.38 -17.74
C ARG A 133 6.31 1.75 -16.58
N GLY A 134 5.49 0.73 -16.85
CA GLY A 134 4.68 0.03 -15.84
C GLY A 134 5.40 -1.13 -15.11
N TRP A 135 6.71 -1.28 -15.26
CA TRP A 135 7.45 -2.44 -14.71
C TRP A 135 7.31 -2.63 -13.20
N ALA A 136 7.08 -1.55 -12.45
CA ALA A 136 6.92 -1.59 -11.00
C ALA A 136 5.49 -1.91 -10.55
N ILE A 137 4.50 -1.93 -11.45
CA ILE A 137 3.10 -2.20 -11.09
C ILE A 137 2.94 -3.56 -10.36
N PRO A 138 3.53 -4.67 -10.85
CA PRO A 138 3.37 -5.96 -10.20
C PRO A 138 4.34 -6.22 -9.02
N THR A 139 5.06 -5.19 -8.54
CA THR A 139 5.99 -5.35 -7.40
C THR A 139 5.36 -5.00 -6.06
N ALA A 140 4.19 -4.35 -6.05
CA ALA A 140 3.56 -3.89 -4.84
C ALA A 140 2.59 -4.90 -4.22
N THR A 141 2.34 -4.75 -2.92
CA THR A 141 1.43 -5.58 -2.12
C THR A 141 0.57 -4.69 -1.23
N ASP A 142 -0.72 -4.95 -1.15
CA ASP A 142 -1.67 -4.28 -0.28
C ASP A 142 -1.77 -5.05 1.05
N ILE A 143 -1.02 -4.58 2.04
CA ILE A 143 -0.97 -5.16 3.39
C ILE A 143 -2.35 -5.22 4.03
N ALA A 144 -3.14 -4.14 3.92
CA ALA A 144 -4.42 -4.03 4.59
C ALA A 144 -5.39 -5.11 4.07
N PHE A 145 -5.39 -5.33 2.76
CA PHE A 145 -6.23 -6.37 2.17
C PHE A 145 -5.67 -7.78 2.43
N ALA A 146 -4.35 -7.98 2.31
CA ALA A 146 -3.71 -9.26 2.59
C ALA A 146 -3.97 -9.74 4.04
N LEU A 147 -3.84 -8.84 5.02
CA LEU A 147 -4.14 -9.15 6.43
C LEU A 147 -5.63 -9.41 6.65
N ALA A 148 -6.53 -8.70 5.98
CA ALA A 148 -7.96 -8.96 6.07
C ALA A 148 -8.31 -10.40 5.60
N ILE A 149 -7.73 -10.85 4.49
CA ILE A 149 -7.90 -12.22 4.00
C ILE A 149 -7.29 -13.23 4.98
N LEU A 150 -6.09 -12.96 5.49
CA LEU A 150 -5.46 -13.82 6.49
C LEU A 150 -6.29 -13.93 7.78
N ALA A 151 -6.90 -12.84 8.24
CA ALA A 151 -7.75 -12.84 9.44
C ALA A 151 -9.05 -13.65 9.26
N ILE A 152 -9.60 -13.67 8.05
CA ILE A 152 -10.84 -14.41 7.72
C ILE A 152 -10.54 -15.90 7.52
N PHE A 153 -9.56 -16.22 6.69
CA PHE A 153 -9.32 -17.58 6.18
C PHE A 153 -8.16 -18.30 6.88
N GLY A 154 -7.24 -17.58 7.54
CA GLY A 154 -6.06 -18.11 8.21
C GLY A 154 -6.24 -18.43 9.70
N ARG A 155 -7.47 -18.73 10.14
CA ARG A 155 -7.74 -19.08 11.54
C ARG A 155 -7.05 -20.39 11.90
N GLY A 156 -6.17 -20.36 12.90
CA GLY A 156 -5.41 -21.55 13.36
C GLY A 156 -3.99 -21.65 12.81
N LEU A 157 -3.55 -20.72 11.96
CA LEU A 157 -2.17 -20.71 11.46
C LEU A 157 -1.16 -20.26 12.53
N PRO A 158 0.11 -20.76 12.45
CA PRO A 158 1.17 -20.37 13.37
C PRO A 158 1.36 -18.86 13.43
N THR A 159 1.63 -18.34 14.63
CA THR A 159 1.98 -16.92 14.83
C THR A 159 3.20 -16.52 14.00
N ALA A 160 4.16 -17.42 13.83
CA ALA A 160 5.34 -17.21 12.99
C ALA A 160 5.00 -16.84 11.54
N LEU A 161 3.92 -17.39 10.97
CA LEU A 161 3.49 -17.08 9.59
C LEU A 161 2.99 -15.63 9.49
N ARG A 162 2.26 -15.15 10.50
CA ARG A 162 1.79 -13.76 10.57
C ARG A 162 2.97 -12.81 10.68
N THR A 163 3.92 -13.12 11.57
CA THR A 163 5.13 -12.30 11.74
C THR A 163 5.96 -12.27 10.46
N PHE A 164 6.09 -13.40 9.75
CA PHE A 164 6.78 -13.44 8.46
C PHE A 164 6.09 -12.56 7.42
N LEU A 165 4.76 -12.67 7.27
CA LEU A 165 4.00 -11.84 6.33
C LEU A 165 4.14 -10.35 6.66
N LEU A 166 4.03 -9.97 7.94
CA LEU A 166 4.19 -8.58 8.37
C LEU A 166 5.57 -8.03 8.03
N ALA A 167 6.64 -8.79 8.35
CA ALA A 167 8.00 -8.37 8.06
C ALA A 167 8.25 -8.23 6.55
N LEU A 168 7.81 -9.21 5.76
CA LEU A 168 7.95 -9.18 4.30
C LEU A 168 7.17 -8.01 3.70
N ALA A 169 5.93 -7.80 4.13
CA ALA A 169 5.06 -6.76 3.60
C ALA A 169 5.60 -5.35 3.91
N VAL A 170 6.11 -5.12 5.12
CA VAL A 170 6.74 -3.85 5.50
C VAL A 170 7.99 -3.56 4.65
N VAL A 171 8.78 -4.59 4.33
CA VAL A 171 9.95 -4.45 3.44
C VAL A 171 9.51 -4.17 2.00
N ASP A 172 8.51 -4.90 1.49
CA ASP A 172 7.93 -4.67 0.17
C ASP A 172 7.41 -3.23 0.03
N ASP A 173 6.70 -2.70 1.02
CA ASP A 173 6.21 -1.31 1.04
C ASP A 173 7.35 -0.31 0.99
N LEU A 174 8.39 -0.49 1.83
CA LEU A 174 9.57 0.37 1.81
C LEU A 174 10.23 0.38 0.43
N LEU A 175 10.45 -0.80 -0.15
CA LEU A 175 11.07 -0.92 -1.46
C LEU A 175 10.20 -0.30 -2.56
N ALA A 176 8.87 -0.47 -2.50
CA ALA A 176 7.94 0.16 -3.43
C ALA A 176 7.99 1.69 -3.33
N ILE A 177 8.03 2.25 -2.11
CA ILE A 177 8.20 3.71 -1.89
C ILE A 177 9.51 4.20 -2.50
N VAL A 178 10.62 3.46 -2.30
CA VAL A 178 11.92 3.81 -2.87
C VAL A 178 11.87 3.79 -4.41
N ILE A 179 11.20 2.79 -5.01
CA ILE A 179 11.02 2.73 -6.46
C ILE A 179 10.23 3.93 -6.96
N ILE A 180 9.12 4.28 -6.31
CA ILE A 180 8.30 5.45 -6.66
C ILE A 180 9.14 6.74 -6.59
N ALA A 181 9.94 6.90 -5.53
CA ALA A 181 10.78 8.07 -5.31
C ALA A 181 11.90 8.24 -6.34
N VAL A 182 12.47 7.14 -6.84
CA VAL A 182 13.64 7.17 -7.73
C VAL A 182 13.23 7.17 -9.20
N PHE A 183 12.23 6.38 -9.58
CA PHE A 183 11.93 6.12 -10.99
C PHE A 183 10.76 6.93 -11.57
N TYR A 184 9.89 7.48 -10.72
CA TYR A 184 8.68 8.18 -11.17
C TYR A 184 8.73 9.70 -10.94
N THR A 185 9.86 10.24 -10.49
CA THR A 185 10.04 11.69 -10.29
C THR A 185 10.29 12.39 -11.63
N ALA A 186 9.40 13.31 -12.02
CA ALA A 186 9.45 14.00 -13.31
C ALA A 186 10.47 15.16 -13.36
N GLY A 187 10.81 15.75 -12.20
CA GLY A 187 11.76 16.85 -12.05
C GLY A 187 11.82 17.30 -10.59
N ILE A 188 12.91 17.96 -10.17
CA ILE A 188 13.10 18.37 -8.77
C ILE A 188 13.26 19.89 -8.66
N ASN A 189 12.27 20.56 -8.06
CA ASN A 189 12.47 21.89 -7.51
C ASN A 189 13.25 21.76 -6.19
N ILE A 190 14.56 21.98 -6.26
CA ILE A 190 15.50 21.78 -5.13
C ILE A 190 15.10 22.64 -3.92
N LEU A 191 14.61 23.87 -4.15
CA LEU A 191 14.23 24.76 -3.06
C LEU A 191 13.03 24.19 -2.29
N ALA A 192 11.96 23.84 -2.99
CA ALA A 192 10.77 23.23 -2.38
C ALA A 192 11.13 21.93 -1.66
N PHE A 193 12.00 21.09 -2.26
CA PHE A 193 12.49 19.86 -1.64
C PHE A 193 13.23 20.10 -0.33
N VAL A 194 14.18 21.03 -0.30
CA VAL A 194 14.94 21.37 0.91
C VAL A 194 14.03 21.96 1.99
N LEU A 195 13.07 22.81 1.61
CA LEU A 195 12.08 23.35 2.55
C LEU A 195 11.16 22.25 3.10
N ALA A 196 10.78 21.26 2.29
CA ALA A 196 10.02 20.09 2.75
C ALA A 196 10.81 19.30 3.80
N LEU A 197 12.11 19.05 3.55
CA LEU A 197 12.99 18.40 4.52
C LEU A 197 13.16 19.23 5.81
N ALA A 198 13.26 20.55 5.71
CA ALA A 198 13.30 21.44 6.86
C ALA A 198 12.01 21.36 7.69
N ALA A 199 10.84 21.35 7.04
CA ALA A 199 9.55 21.16 7.72
C ALA A 199 9.46 19.79 8.41
N ILE A 200 9.96 18.72 7.78
CA ILE A 200 10.05 17.38 8.39
C ILE A 200 11.02 17.38 9.58
N ALA A 201 12.14 18.08 9.51
CA ALA A 201 13.07 18.21 10.63
C ALA A 201 12.45 18.97 11.81
N LEU A 202 11.72 20.06 11.55
CA LEU A 202 10.95 20.77 12.57
C LEU A 202 9.86 19.88 13.17
N PHE A 203 9.17 19.08 12.36
CA PHE A 203 8.23 18.08 12.84
C PHE A 203 8.92 17.06 13.75
N ALA A 204 10.11 16.56 13.35
CA ALA A 204 10.90 15.61 14.11
C ALA A 204 11.32 16.16 15.49
N LEU A 205 11.67 17.44 15.57
CA LEU A 205 11.94 18.12 16.84
C LEU A 205 10.66 18.25 17.67
N ALA A 206 9.56 18.70 17.06
CA ALA A 206 8.29 18.90 17.74
C ALA A 206 7.70 17.60 18.30
N VAL A 207 7.79 16.50 17.53
CA VAL A 207 7.33 15.17 17.94
C VAL A 207 8.27 14.49 18.93
N ARG A 208 9.39 15.12 19.32
CA ARG A 208 10.29 14.68 20.40
C ARG A 208 10.19 15.55 21.65
N MET A 209 9.47 16.66 21.61
CA MET A 209 9.22 17.49 22.79
C MET A 209 8.41 16.71 23.84
N ARG A 210 8.56 17.03 25.13
CA ARG A 210 7.82 16.39 26.24
C ARG A 210 6.30 16.44 26.06
N THR A 211 5.77 17.50 25.47
CA THR A 211 4.35 17.70 25.21
C THR A 211 4.11 18.03 23.73
N PRO A 212 4.11 17.03 22.83
CA PRO A 212 3.88 17.26 21.41
C PRO A 212 2.45 17.76 21.20
N ARG A 213 2.30 18.95 20.63
CA ARG A 213 0.99 19.58 20.43
C ARG A 213 0.51 19.32 19.00
N TRP A 214 -0.69 18.73 18.86
CA TRP A 214 -1.26 18.39 17.56
C TRP A 214 -1.39 19.59 16.62
N TRP A 215 -1.67 20.78 17.16
CA TRP A 215 -1.80 22.03 16.39
C TRP A 215 -0.45 22.59 15.90
N ILE A 216 0.68 22.05 16.35
CA ILE A 216 2.01 22.32 15.76
C ILE A 216 2.35 21.25 14.73
N LEU A 217 2.11 19.99 15.08
CA LEU A 217 2.46 18.84 14.24
C LEU A 217 1.67 18.81 12.93
N LEU A 218 0.36 19.08 12.98
CA LEU A 218 -0.50 18.97 11.81
C LEU A 218 -0.18 20.05 10.75
N PRO A 219 -0.02 21.34 11.10
CA PRO A 219 0.45 22.34 10.13
C PRO A 219 1.82 22.01 9.55
N LEU A 220 2.78 21.54 10.36
CA LEU A 220 4.10 21.13 9.84
C LEU A 220 3.99 19.96 8.86
N ALA A 221 3.13 18.98 9.14
CA ALA A 221 2.89 17.86 8.24
C ALA A 221 2.26 18.32 6.90
N VAL A 222 1.27 19.23 6.96
CA VAL A 222 0.63 19.79 5.76
C VAL A 222 1.62 20.62 4.93
N VAL A 223 2.46 21.43 5.59
CA VAL A 223 3.50 22.22 4.91
C VAL A 223 4.54 21.31 4.27
N ALA A 224 5.02 20.28 4.98
CA ALA A 224 5.95 19.30 4.43
C ALA A 224 5.37 18.57 3.21
N TRP A 225 4.09 18.18 3.27
CA TRP A 225 3.38 17.55 2.16
C TRP A 225 3.23 18.48 0.95
N ALA A 226 2.77 19.71 1.16
CA ALA A 226 2.57 20.67 0.08
C ALA A 226 3.90 21.04 -0.61
N LEU A 227 4.97 21.24 0.16
CA LEU A 227 6.30 21.50 -0.38
C LEU A 227 6.89 20.26 -1.09
N MET A 228 6.57 19.05 -0.63
CA MET A 228 6.98 17.83 -1.33
C MET A 228 6.28 17.74 -2.69
N HIS A 229 4.97 17.99 -2.73
CA HIS A 229 4.21 18.06 -3.98
C HIS A 229 4.81 19.10 -4.96
N ASP A 230 5.06 20.32 -4.49
CA ASP A 230 5.68 21.39 -5.29
C ASP A 230 7.12 21.08 -5.70
N SER A 231 7.81 20.20 -4.97
CA SER A 231 9.16 19.77 -5.31
C SER A 231 9.23 18.87 -6.53
N GLY A 232 8.10 18.31 -7.01
CA GLY A 232 8.05 17.32 -8.09
C GLY A 232 8.39 15.90 -7.65
N VAL A 233 8.76 15.71 -6.38
CA VAL A 233 8.77 14.40 -5.71
C VAL A 233 7.33 14.04 -5.29
N HIS A 234 7.00 12.76 -5.28
CA HIS A 234 5.65 12.32 -4.91
C HIS A 234 5.26 12.77 -3.50
N ALA A 235 4.11 13.43 -3.39
CA ALA A 235 3.61 13.98 -2.14
C ALA A 235 3.41 12.91 -1.05
N THR A 236 3.12 11.67 -1.44
CA THR A 236 2.97 10.51 -0.56
C THR A 236 4.25 10.17 0.23
N ILE A 237 5.43 10.47 -0.32
CA ILE A 237 6.72 10.26 0.36
C ILE A 237 6.85 11.13 1.60
N ALA A 238 6.25 12.33 1.60
CA ALA A 238 6.22 13.19 2.79
C ALA A 238 5.56 12.47 3.97
N GLY A 239 4.46 11.74 3.72
CA GLY A 239 3.80 10.91 4.73
C GLY A 239 4.77 9.91 5.36
N VAL A 240 5.48 9.14 4.53
CA VAL A 240 6.46 8.14 4.99
C VAL A 240 7.54 8.78 5.85
N LEU A 241 8.17 9.86 5.36
CA LEU A 241 9.26 10.53 6.07
C LEU A 241 8.80 11.11 7.42
N LEU A 242 7.61 11.71 7.47
CA LEU A 242 6.98 12.17 8.71
C LEU A 242 6.73 11.02 9.69
N GLY A 243 6.32 9.84 9.19
CA GLY A 243 6.13 8.65 10.02
C GLY A 243 7.45 8.10 10.55
N VAL A 244 8.49 8.05 9.72
CA VAL A 244 9.81 7.51 10.06
C VAL A 244 10.53 8.31 11.15
N VAL A 245 10.26 9.61 11.25
CA VAL A 245 10.85 10.46 12.29
C VAL A 245 10.18 10.33 13.66
N VAL A 246 9.02 9.66 13.75
CA VAL A 246 8.30 9.42 15.01
C VAL A 246 9.13 8.48 15.94
N PRO A 247 9.30 8.83 17.23
CA PRO A 247 10.06 7.99 18.16
C PRO A 247 9.41 6.64 18.45
N ALA A 248 10.14 5.55 18.18
CA ALA A 248 9.75 4.17 18.49
C ALA A 248 10.22 3.66 19.86
N LYS A 249 11.01 4.46 20.59
CA LYS A 249 11.42 4.18 21.98
C LYS A 249 10.60 5.04 22.94
N LEU A 250 10.48 4.59 24.18
CA LEU A 250 9.88 5.39 25.25
C LEU A 250 10.69 6.68 25.46
N LEU A 251 9.98 7.78 25.59
CA LEU A 251 10.53 9.10 25.92
C LEU A 251 9.82 9.61 27.17
N TYR A 252 10.53 10.31 28.05
CA TYR A 252 9.97 10.98 29.23
C TYR A 252 9.06 10.09 30.11
N ASP A 253 9.44 8.81 30.28
CA ASP A 253 8.70 7.80 31.04
C ASP A 253 7.25 7.57 30.55
N GLU A 254 7.00 7.83 29.25
CA GLU A 254 5.72 7.54 28.61
C GLU A 254 5.39 6.03 28.69
N PRO A 255 4.11 5.67 28.88
CA PRO A 255 3.71 4.26 29.05
C PRO A 255 3.79 3.45 27.75
N ARG A 256 3.84 4.12 26.60
CA ARG A 256 3.90 3.48 25.27
C ARG A 256 4.74 4.33 24.32
N PRO A 257 5.43 3.71 23.35
CA PRO A 257 6.11 4.44 22.28
C PRO A 257 5.15 5.34 21.51
N ARG A 258 5.66 6.48 21.04
CA ARG A 258 4.87 7.42 20.25
C ARG A 258 4.41 6.82 18.92
N THR A 259 5.18 5.90 18.34
CA THR A 259 4.75 5.15 17.14
C THR A 259 3.38 4.51 17.34
N HIS A 260 3.16 3.71 18.38
CA HIS A 260 1.86 3.08 18.64
C HIS A 260 0.74 4.10 18.88
N HIS A 261 1.06 5.25 19.51
CA HIS A 261 0.07 6.30 19.74
C HIS A 261 -0.41 6.92 18.42
N TYR A 262 0.53 7.33 17.56
CA TYR A 262 0.21 7.96 16.28
C TYR A 262 -0.37 6.97 15.27
N GLU A 263 0.16 5.73 15.24
CA GLU A 263 -0.40 4.63 14.45
C GLU A 263 -1.87 4.43 14.83
N HIS A 264 -2.21 4.17 16.09
CA HIS A 264 -3.61 3.98 16.50
C HIS A 264 -4.49 5.21 16.24
N ALA A 265 -3.96 6.42 16.39
CA ALA A 265 -4.72 7.64 16.16
C ALA A 265 -5.07 7.85 14.66
N VAL A 266 -4.14 7.53 13.76
CA VAL A 266 -4.27 7.78 12.32
C VAL A 266 -4.79 6.57 11.55
N ARG A 267 -4.53 5.34 12.02
CA ARG A 267 -4.95 4.07 11.39
C ARG A 267 -6.44 4.04 11.07
N LEU A 268 -7.29 4.57 11.96
CA LEU A 268 -8.73 4.65 11.69
C LEU A 268 -9.05 5.56 10.51
N TRP A 269 -8.42 6.72 10.41
CA TRP A 269 -8.64 7.66 9.31
C TRP A 269 -8.08 7.11 8.00
N SER A 270 -6.91 6.48 8.05
CA SER A 270 -6.31 5.80 6.92
C SER A 270 -7.24 4.68 6.40
N ALA A 271 -7.62 3.75 7.27
CA ALA A 271 -8.36 2.55 6.90
C ALA A 271 -9.84 2.79 6.57
N ALA A 272 -10.51 3.73 7.24
CA ALA A 272 -11.94 3.96 7.07
C ALA A 272 -12.28 5.09 6.08
N VAL A 273 -11.33 5.99 5.78
CA VAL A 273 -11.57 7.17 4.94
C VAL A 273 -10.59 7.23 3.77
N ALA A 274 -9.29 7.28 4.04
CA ALA A 274 -8.29 7.50 2.99
C ALA A 274 -8.29 6.36 1.95
N LEU A 275 -8.15 5.11 2.41
CA LEU A 275 -8.07 3.95 1.52
C LEU A 275 -9.36 3.72 0.71
N PRO A 276 -10.58 3.75 1.29
CA PRO A 276 -11.81 3.59 0.50
C PRO A 276 -12.03 4.72 -0.52
N ILE A 277 -11.74 5.98 -0.17
CA ILE A 277 -11.89 7.09 -1.12
C ILE A 277 -10.86 6.99 -2.24
N PHE A 278 -9.61 6.65 -1.91
CA PHE A 278 -8.59 6.37 -2.90
C PHE A 278 -9.04 5.25 -3.85
N ALA A 279 -9.47 4.11 -3.32
CA ALA A 279 -9.95 3.00 -4.14
C ALA A 279 -11.15 3.40 -5.02
N PHE A 280 -12.04 4.26 -4.52
CA PHE A 280 -13.17 4.75 -5.30
C PHE A 280 -12.74 5.55 -6.53
N PHE A 281 -11.70 6.39 -6.43
CA PHE A 281 -11.20 7.16 -7.59
C PHE A 281 -10.22 6.35 -8.45
N ALA A 282 -9.41 5.49 -7.85
CA ALA A 282 -8.37 4.74 -8.54
C ALA A 282 -8.92 3.54 -9.31
N ALA A 283 -9.94 2.84 -8.80
CA ALA A 283 -10.45 1.59 -9.38
C ALA A 283 -11.52 1.78 -10.47
N GLY A 284 -12.06 2.99 -10.67
CA GLY A 284 -13.08 3.22 -11.69
C GLY A 284 -12.50 3.25 -13.10
N VAL A 285 -12.71 2.14 -13.81
CA VAL A 285 -12.27 1.96 -15.20
C VAL A 285 -13.49 1.79 -16.09
N SER A 286 -13.51 2.47 -17.24
CA SER A 286 -14.57 2.29 -18.24
C SER A 286 -14.21 1.19 -19.23
N ILE A 287 -14.76 0.00 -19.04
CA ILE A 287 -14.65 -1.12 -19.98
C ILE A 287 -15.35 -0.79 -21.31
N VAL A 288 -16.46 -0.05 -21.21
CA VAL A 288 -17.28 0.34 -22.37
C VAL A 288 -16.52 1.33 -23.25
N ASP A 289 -15.95 2.38 -22.67
CA ASP A 289 -15.27 3.43 -23.44
C ASP A 289 -13.88 2.98 -23.92
N ALA A 290 -13.28 1.97 -23.28
CA ALA A 290 -12.02 1.35 -23.70
C ALA A 290 -12.14 0.35 -24.88
N GLY A 291 -13.30 0.27 -25.55
CA GLY A 291 -13.51 -0.64 -26.67
C GLY A 291 -13.93 -2.06 -26.28
N GLY A 292 -14.37 -2.27 -25.04
CA GLY A 292 -14.87 -3.53 -24.52
C GLY A 292 -13.82 -4.40 -23.84
N ALA A 293 -14.29 -5.41 -23.10
CA ALA A 293 -13.42 -6.29 -22.31
C ALA A 293 -12.38 -7.02 -23.18
N GLY A 294 -12.77 -7.49 -24.37
CA GLY A 294 -11.84 -8.19 -25.27
C GLY A 294 -10.64 -7.34 -25.68
N ALA A 295 -10.85 -6.07 -26.01
CA ALA A 295 -9.78 -5.14 -26.39
C ALA A 295 -8.84 -4.86 -25.21
N LEU A 296 -9.39 -4.69 -24.00
CA LEU A 296 -8.62 -4.49 -22.77
C LEU A 296 -7.76 -5.71 -22.43
N PHE A 297 -8.35 -6.90 -22.38
CA PHE A 297 -7.61 -8.13 -22.05
C PHE A 297 -6.58 -8.54 -23.12
N ALA A 298 -6.72 -8.03 -24.35
CA ALA A 298 -5.74 -8.23 -25.41
C ALA A 298 -4.48 -7.35 -25.24
N GLN A 299 -4.52 -6.31 -24.39
CA GLN A 299 -3.35 -5.45 -24.20
C GLN A 299 -2.22 -6.23 -23.49
N PRO A 300 -0.97 -6.14 -23.96
CA PRO A 300 0.16 -6.85 -23.36
C PRO A 300 0.39 -6.51 -21.88
N VAL A 301 0.11 -5.26 -21.50
CA VAL A 301 0.20 -4.78 -20.12
C VAL A 301 -0.67 -5.59 -19.17
N VAL A 302 -1.83 -6.07 -19.62
CA VAL A 302 -2.76 -6.84 -18.79
C VAL A 302 -2.18 -8.20 -18.45
N THR A 303 -1.68 -8.93 -19.46
CA THR A 303 -1.04 -10.23 -19.23
C THR A 303 0.22 -10.06 -18.37
N ALA A 304 1.03 -9.04 -18.64
CA ALA A 304 2.25 -8.76 -17.90
C ALA A 304 1.99 -8.52 -16.40
N ILE A 305 0.97 -7.72 -16.06
CA ILE A 305 0.59 -7.44 -14.67
C ILE A 305 -0.02 -8.67 -14.00
N VAL A 306 -0.95 -9.37 -14.66
CA VAL A 306 -1.61 -10.55 -14.07
C VAL A 306 -0.60 -11.65 -13.76
N VAL A 307 0.30 -11.94 -14.72
CA VAL A 307 1.37 -12.94 -14.52
C VAL A 307 2.35 -12.46 -13.46
N GLY A 308 2.76 -11.19 -13.49
CA GLY A 308 3.68 -10.63 -12.50
C GLY A 308 3.15 -10.71 -11.06
N LEU A 309 1.91 -10.27 -10.83
CA LEU A 309 1.28 -10.28 -9.51
C LEU A 309 0.93 -11.69 -9.02
N VAL A 310 0.37 -12.55 -9.86
CA VAL A 310 -0.10 -13.88 -9.40
C VAL A 310 1.04 -14.89 -9.36
N VAL A 311 1.79 -15.00 -10.46
CA VAL A 311 2.87 -16.00 -10.60
C VAL A 311 4.19 -15.44 -10.11
N GLY A 312 4.53 -14.22 -10.51
CA GLY A 312 5.80 -13.59 -10.18
C GLY A 312 5.99 -13.43 -8.67
N LYS A 313 4.99 -12.93 -7.93
CA LYS A 313 5.09 -12.75 -6.47
C LYS A 313 5.20 -14.09 -5.77
N LEU A 314 4.33 -15.04 -6.12
CA LEU A 314 4.34 -16.39 -5.53
C LEU A 314 5.70 -17.08 -5.74
N VAL A 315 6.15 -17.16 -6.99
CA VAL A 315 7.41 -17.83 -7.33
C VAL A 315 8.59 -17.05 -6.79
N GLY A 316 8.57 -15.71 -6.83
CA GLY A 316 9.66 -14.86 -6.37
C GLY A 316 9.91 -15.01 -4.87
N VAL A 317 8.85 -14.96 -4.07
CA VAL A 317 8.91 -15.17 -2.61
C VAL A 317 9.40 -16.58 -2.29
N LEU A 318 8.78 -17.62 -2.89
CA LEU A 318 9.12 -19.01 -2.59
C LEU A 318 10.52 -19.41 -3.08
N ALA A 319 10.86 -19.10 -4.32
CA ALA A 319 12.16 -19.44 -4.90
C ALA A 319 13.29 -18.76 -4.14
N THR A 320 13.12 -17.49 -3.78
CA THR A 320 14.16 -16.76 -3.05
C THR A 320 14.29 -17.26 -1.62
N THR A 321 13.17 -17.55 -0.96
CA THR A 321 13.19 -18.19 0.37
C THR A 321 13.89 -19.55 0.32
N ALA A 322 13.57 -20.39 -0.68
CA ALA A 322 14.20 -21.69 -0.89
C ALA A 322 15.70 -21.57 -1.17
N LEU A 323 16.11 -20.61 -2.00
CA LEU A 323 17.51 -20.38 -2.34
C LEU A 323 18.30 -19.93 -1.12
N VAL A 324 17.80 -18.92 -0.40
CA VAL A 324 18.46 -18.39 0.79
C VAL A 324 18.58 -19.44 1.88
N THR A 325 17.51 -20.20 2.15
CA THR A 325 17.54 -21.25 3.19
C THR A 325 18.38 -22.47 2.81
N ARG A 326 18.59 -22.72 1.51
CA ARG A 326 19.42 -23.83 1.03
C ARG A 326 20.90 -23.49 0.98
N PHE A 327 21.25 -22.27 0.56
CA PHE A 327 22.63 -21.87 0.27
C PHE A 327 23.27 -20.99 1.33
N SER A 328 22.53 -20.56 2.36
CA SER A 328 23.08 -19.75 3.45
C SER A 328 22.85 -20.39 4.82
N ALA A 329 23.46 -19.82 5.87
CA ALA A 329 23.24 -20.22 7.25
C ALA A 329 21.90 -19.71 7.82
N LEU A 330 21.10 -18.98 7.04
CA LEU A 330 19.81 -18.46 7.44
C LEU A 330 18.76 -19.58 7.41
N ARG A 331 17.91 -19.63 8.44
CA ARG A 331 16.87 -20.64 8.57
C ARG A 331 15.51 -19.96 8.77
N LEU A 332 14.48 -20.61 8.25
CA LEU A 332 13.11 -20.29 8.67
C LEU A 332 12.93 -20.65 10.15
N PRO A 333 11.97 -20.01 10.85
CA PRO A 333 11.54 -20.46 12.17
C PRO A 333 11.23 -21.96 12.14
N GLU A 334 11.57 -22.69 13.21
CA GLU A 334 11.43 -24.17 13.28
C GLU A 334 9.99 -24.66 13.01
N SER A 335 9.00 -23.78 13.17
CA SER A 335 7.58 -24.05 12.92
C SER A 335 7.13 -23.85 11.47
N LEU A 336 8.01 -23.42 10.56
CA LEU A 336 7.68 -23.11 9.16
C LEU A 336 8.52 -23.91 8.18
N ASN A 337 7.84 -24.55 7.24
CA ASN A 337 8.43 -25.10 6.03
C ASN A 337 8.12 -24.20 4.82
N LEU A 338 8.86 -24.41 3.73
CA LEU A 338 8.64 -23.67 2.48
C LEU A 338 7.21 -23.82 1.94
N ARG A 339 6.56 -24.97 2.16
CA ARG A 339 5.17 -25.22 1.73
C ARG A 339 4.17 -24.35 2.49
N ASP A 340 4.45 -24.07 3.76
CA ASP A 340 3.59 -23.25 4.62
C ASP A 340 3.63 -21.77 4.19
N LEU A 341 4.59 -21.38 3.34
CA LEU A 341 4.69 -20.05 2.74
C LEU A 341 3.91 -19.90 1.44
N VAL A 342 3.34 -20.97 0.86
CA VAL A 342 2.53 -20.86 -0.37
C VAL A 342 1.36 -19.88 -0.20
N PRO A 343 0.56 -19.95 0.87
CA PRO A 343 -0.50 -18.98 1.09
C PRO A 343 0.04 -17.56 1.26
N VAL A 344 1.20 -17.38 1.88
CA VAL A 344 1.85 -16.07 2.03
C VAL A 344 2.27 -15.52 0.68
N GLY A 345 2.93 -16.31 -0.17
CA GLY A 345 3.32 -15.88 -1.52
C GLY A 345 2.13 -15.54 -2.43
N LEU A 346 0.96 -16.13 -2.19
CA LEU A 346 -0.28 -15.74 -2.87
C LEU A 346 -0.86 -14.43 -2.31
N LEU A 347 -0.82 -14.24 -0.98
CA LEU A 347 -1.25 -13.00 -0.34
C LEU A 347 -0.40 -11.80 -0.79
N THR A 348 0.87 -12.00 -1.09
CA THR A 348 1.73 -10.92 -1.60
C THR A 348 1.38 -10.50 -3.03
N GLY A 349 0.68 -11.35 -3.79
CA GLY A 349 0.13 -11.02 -5.10
C GLY A 349 -1.07 -10.09 -5.09
N ILE A 350 -1.61 -9.75 -3.91
CA ILE A 350 -2.71 -8.80 -3.74
C ILE A 350 -2.11 -7.38 -3.85
N GLY A 351 -1.96 -6.85 -5.06
CA GLY A 351 -1.31 -5.55 -5.27
C GLY A 351 -2.21 -4.32 -5.06
N PHE A 352 -3.53 -4.50 -5.24
CA PHE A 352 -4.61 -3.51 -5.17
C PHE A 352 -4.18 -2.04 -5.00
N THR A 353 -4.12 -1.48 -3.79
CA THR A 353 -3.94 -0.02 -3.60
C THR A 353 -2.62 0.51 -4.15
N VAL A 354 -1.49 -0.05 -3.72
CA VAL A 354 -0.17 0.45 -4.11
C VAL A 354 0.12 0.14 -5.58
N SER A 355 -0.34 -0.99 -6.12
CA SER A 355 -0.26 -1.26 -7.56
C SER A 355 -1.10 -0.26 -8.38
N LEU A 356 -2.29 0.12 -7.90
CA LEU A 356 -3.12 1.13 -8.56
C LEU A 356 -2.44 2.50 -8.55
N LEU A 357 -1.80 2.88 -7.43
CA LEU A 357 -0.98 4.10 -7.37
C LEU A 357 0.13 4.05 -8.42
N ILE A 358 0.93 2.97 -8.45
CA ILE A 358 2.04 2.86 -9.41
C ILE A 358 1.52 2.88 -10.84
N ALA A 359 0.34 2.31 -11.13
CA ALA A 359 -0.28 2.38 -12.45
C ALA A 359 -0.64 3.82 -12.85
N GLU A 360 -1.20 4.62 -11.93
CA GLU A 360 -1.49 6.05 -12.19
C GLU A 360 -0.22 6.85 -12.46
N LEU A 361 0.86 6.54 -11.75
CA LEU A 361 2.17 7.17 -11.97
C LEU A 361 2.84 6.71 -13.28
N SER A 362 2.61 5.46 -13.69
CA SER A 362 3.21 4.89 -14.89
C SER A 362 2.54 5.36 -16.18
N PHE A 363 1.23 5.57 -16.14
CA PHE A 363 0.38 5.80 -17.32
C PHE A 363 -0.56 7.00 -17.17
N PRO A 364 -0.06 8.22 -16.87
CA PRO A 364 -0.92 9.40 -16.70
C PRO A 364 -1.66 9.72 -18.00
N GLY A 365 -2.97 9.45 -18.04
CA GLY A 365 -3.84 9.72 -19.19
C GLY A 365 -3.58 8.85 -20.43
N ALA A 366 -2.83 7.75 -20.31
CA ALA A 366 -2.54 6.85 -21.43
C ALA A 366 -3.59 5.74 -21.58
N VAL A 367 -3.74 5.20 -22.80
CA VAL A 367 -4.67 4.09 -23.11
C VAL A 367 -4.37 2.84 -22.27
N GLN A 368 -3.12 2.64 -21.88
CA GLN A 368 -2.66 1.54 -21.03
C GLN A 368 -3.13 1.64 -19.58
N SER A 369 -3.57 2.82 -19.11
CA SER A 369 -4.02 3.04 -17.72
C SER A 369 -5.20 2.13 -17.36
N ASP A 370 -6.22 2.09 -18.23
CA ASP A 370 -7.44 1.32 -17.98
C ASP A 370 -7.16 -0.19 -18.01
N GLY A 371 -6.32 -0.65 -18.95
CA GLY A 371 -5.83 -2.01 -19.00
C GLY A 371 -5.09 -2.37 -17.71
N ALA A 372 -4.15 -1.54 -17.28
CA ALA A 372 -3.37 -1.77 -16.06
C ALA A 372 -4.27 -1.88 -14.81
N LYS A 373 -5.22 -0.96 -14.64
CA LYS A 373 -6.16 -0.98 -13.52
C LYS A 373 -7.00 -2.26 -13.50
N ILE A 374 -7.58 -2.68 -14.63
CA ILE A 374 -8.33 -3.95 -14.73
C ILE A 374 -7.45 -5.16 -14.47
N ALA A 375 -6.20 -5.14 -14.94
CA ALA A 375 -5.25 -6.21 -14.71
C ALA A 375 -4.95 -6.38 -13.21
N ILE A 376 -4.74 -5.27 -12.49
CA ILE A 376 -4.51 -5.27 -11.04
C ILE A 376 -5.73 -5.83 -10.31
N LEU A 377 -6.95 -5.39 -10.67
CA LEU A 377 -8.19 -5.89 -10.05
C LEU A 377 -8.37 -7.39 -10.29
N THR A 378 -8.11 -7.83 -11.52
CA THR A 378 -8.22 -9.25 -11.91
C THR A 378 -7.17 -10.11 -11.21
N ALA A 379 -5.92 -9.66 -11.18
CA ALA A 379 -4.83 -10.33 -10.49
C ALA A 379 -5.08 -10.42 -8.98
N THR A 380 -5.54 -9.32 -8.38
CA THR A 380 -5.91 -9.25 -6.95
C THR A 380 -7.02 -10.26 -6.63
N LEU A 381 -8.04 -10.35 -7.50
CA LEU A 381 -9.13 -11.32 -7.33
C LEU A 381 -8.62 -12.76 -7.41
N ILE A 382 -7.80 -13.08 -8.42
CA ILE A 382 -7.20 -14.42 -8.59
C ILE A 382 -6.34 -14.76 -7.37
N ALA A 383 -5.42 -13.89 -6.98
CA ALA A 383 -4.54 -14.06 -5.83
C ALA A 383 -5.34 -14.27 -4.54
N THR A 384 -6.40 -13.48 -4.33
CA THR A 384 -7.29 -13.61 -3.17
C THR A 384 -8.01 -14.95 -3.13
N VAL A 385 -8.59 -15.40 -4.26
CA VAL A 385 -9.29 -16.69 -4.35
C VAL A 385 -8.33 -17.85 -4.09
N LEU A 386 -7.15 -17.82 -4.70
CA LEU A 386 -6.12 -18.85 -4.50
C LEU A 386 -5.61 -18.85 -3.06
N ALA A 387 -5.28 -17.69 -2.49
CA ALA A 387 -4.83 -17.56 -1.11
C ALA A 387 -5.90 -18.08 -0.13
N ALA A 388 -7.16 -17.68 -0.31
CA ALA A 388 -8.27 -18.15 0.52
C ALA A 388 -8.46 -19.67 0.45
N ALA A 389 -8.32 -20.26 -0.74
CA ALA A 389 -8.40 -21.70 -0.93
C ALA A 389 -7.26 -22.44 -0.22
N THR A 390 -6.02 -21.97 -0.36
CA THR A 390 -4.85 -22.59 0.29
C THR A 390 -4.87 -22.42 1.81
N LEU A 391 -5.24 -21.23 2.31
CA LEU A 391 -5.35 -20.97 3.75
C LEU A 391 -6.39 -21.87 4.42
N ARG A 392 -7.55 -22.08 3.76
CA ARG A 392 -8.58 -23.00 4.26
C ARG A 392 -8.07 -24.42 4.33
N TRP A 393 -7.40 -24.88 3.28
CA TRP A 393 -6.86 -26.23 3.21
C TRP A 393 -5.87 -26.52 4.34
N ASP A 394 -4.95 -25.59 4.60
CA ASP A 394 -3.95 -25.76 5.67
C ASP A 394 -4.58 -25.66 7.06
N SER A 395 -5.57 -24.77 7.26
CA SER A 395 -6.30 -24.67 8.52
C SER A 395 -7.07 -25.95 8.88
N HIS A 396 -7.51 -26.71 7.87
CA HIS A 396 -8.19 -28.00 8.06
C HIS A 396 -7.22 -29.11 8.44
N LYS A 397 -5.95 -29.05 8.00
CA LYS A 397 -4.92 -30.04 8.36
C LYS A 397 -4.30 -29.79 9.75
N ALA A 398 -4.31 -28.55 10.20
CA ALA A 398 -3.78 -28.15 11.50
C ALA A 398 -4.75 -28.42 12.68
N ARG A 399 -6.01 -28.75 12.38
CA ARG A 399 -7.00 -29.25 13.34
C ARG A 399 -7.01 -30.77 13.32
#